data_AF-A0A3A0BUI0-F1
#
_entry.id   AF-A0A3A0BUI0-F1
#
_cell.length_a   1.000
_cell.length_b   1.000
_cell.length_c   1.000
_cell.angle_alpha   90.00
_cell.angle_beta   90.00
_cell.angle_gamma   90.00
#
_symmetry.space_group_name_H-M   'P 1'
#
loop_
_entity.id
_entity.type
_entity.pdbx_description
1 polymer ?
#
loop_
_entity_poly.entity_id
_entity_poly.type
_entity_poly.pdbx_seq_one_letter_code
_entity_poly.pdbx_strand_id
1 'polypeptide(L)'
;MGILYETLVRLSPVHDAEILEGYRRYETALNTVLTPEQMAAYAAYIDTADEIRIFEEMTPAELASLPPEIPAVAAAVIADLDLSMENRRVVALLNQRGEHEVAPDLGPPSGTPETE
;
A
#
# COMPACT_ATOMS: atom_id res chain seq x y z
N MET A 1 2.72 -13.66 -12.31
CA MET A 1 2.48 -12.51 -11.42
C MET A 1 3.30 -12.73 -10.17
N GLY A 2 3.76 -11.66 -9.53
CA GLY A 2 4.67 -11.76 -8.39
C GLY A 2 3.94 -11.86 -7.05
N ILE A 3 4.74 -12.01 -5.99
CA ILE A 3 4.26 -12.26 -4.62
C ILE A 3 3.47 -11.08 -4.05
N LEU A 4 3.82 -9.84 -4.42
CA LEU A 4 3.13 -8.65 -3.93
C LEU A 4 1.78 -8.51 -4.60
N TYR A 5 1.70 -8.71 -5.92
CA TYR A 5 0.42 -8.70 -6.64
C TYR A 5 -0.57 -9.69 -6.05
N GLU A 6 -0.14 -10.93 -5.83
CA GLU A 6 -1.01 -11.97 -5.24
C GLU A 6 -1.47 -11.60 -3.83
N THR A 7 -0.61 -10.96 -3.05
CA THR A 7 -0.95 -10.49 -1.70
C THR A 7 -1.97 -9.37 -1.73
N LEU A 8 -1.78 -8.36 -2.59
CA LEU A 8 -2.72 -7.25 -2.76
C LEU A 8 -4.09 -7.72 -3.26
N VAL A 9 -4.12 -8.74 -4.14
CA VAL A 9 -5.38 -9.36 -4.59
C VAL A 9 -6.10 -10.08 -3.44
N ARG A 10 -5.38 -10.68 -2.48
CA ARG A 10 -6.00 -11.32 -1.32
C ARG A 10 -6.51 -10.32 -0.28
N LEU A 11 -5.89 -9.14 -0.23
CA LEU A 11 -6.16 -8.10 0.76
C LEU A 11 -7.59 -7.55 0.69
N SER A 12 -8.18 -7.52 -0.51
CA SER A 12 -9.54 -7.02 -0.72
C SER A 12 -10.34 -7.95 -1.64
N PRO A 13 -11.65 -8.15 -1.40
CA PRO A 13 -12.53 -8.86 -2.32
C PRO A 13 -12.81 -8.07 -3.61
N VAL A 14 -12.42 -6.79 -3.69
CA VAL A 14 -12.68 -5.92 -4.85
C VAL A 14 -11.59 -6.06 -5.91
N HIS A 15 -11.93 -6.65 -7.04
CA HIS A 15 -10.99 -6.96 -8.13
C HIS A 15 -11.36 -6.27 -9.45
N ASP A 16 -11.71 -4.99 -9.42
CA ASP A 16 -11.97 -4.27 -10.66
C ASP A 16 -10.69 -4.05 -11.48
N ALA A 17 -10.85 -3.84 -12.79
CA ALA A 17 -9.72 -3.79 -13.72
C ALA A 17 -8.73 -2.67 -13.41
N GLU A 18 -9.18 -1.55 -12.84
CA GLU A 18 -8.30 -0.43 -12.50
C GLU A 18 -7.46 -0.75 -11.26
N ILE A 19 -8.06 -1.38 -10.25
CA ILE A 19 -7.33 -1.86 -9.06
C ILE A 19 -6.29 -2.91 -9.44
N LEU A 20 -6.68 -3.93 -10.21
CA LEU A 20 -5.76 -4.99 -10.61
C LEU A 20 -4.61 -4.46 -11.47
N GLU A 21 -4.87 -3.47 -12.32
CA GLU A 21 -3.81 -2.80 -13.08
C GLU A 21 -2.91 -1.96 -12.17
N GLY A 22 -3.48 -1.25 -11.19
CA GLY A 22 -2.72 -0.53 -10.15
C GLY A 22 -1.76 -1.44 -9.40
N TYR A 23 -2.23 -2.62 -8.96
CA TYR A 23 -1.38 -3.60 -8.27
C TYR A 23 -0.23 -4.08 -9.17
N ARG A 24 -0.48 -4.35 -10.46
CA ARG A 24 0.58 -4.76 -11.39
C ARG A 24 1.61 -3.66 -11.60
N ARG A 25 1.18 -2.41 -11.76
CA ARG A 25 2.07 -1.27 -11.95
C ARG A 25 2.93 -1.04 -10.73
N TYR A 26 2.32 -1.08 -9.55
CA TYR A 26 3.03 -0.90 -8.30
C TYR A 26 4.08 -2.00 -8.08
N GLU A 27 3.72 -3.27 -8.27
CA GLU A 27 4.69 -4.38 -8.20
C GLU A 27 5.80 -4.23 -9.25
N THR A 28 5.46 -3.85 -10.49
CA THR A 28 6.45 -3.66 -11.56
C THR A 28 7.43 -2.55 -11.21
N ALA A 29 6.94 -1.43 -10.69
CA ALA A 29 7.78 -0.32 -10.28
C ALA A 29 8.69 -0.74 -9.11
N LEU A 30 8.15 -1.41 -8.09
CA LEU A 30 8.93 -1.90 -6.96
C LEU A 30 10.02 -2.90 -7.37
N ASN A 31 9.78 -3.75 -8.37
CA ASN A 31 10.80 -4.67 -8.89
C ASN A 31 12.03 -3.96 -9.50
N THR A 32 11.94 -2.66 -9.80
CA THR A 32 13.08 -1.89 -10.31
C THR A 32 14.02 -1.40 -9.21
N VAL A 33 13.53 -1.32 -7.96
CA VAL A 33 14.24 -0.71 -6.83
C VAL A 33 14.51 -1.72 -5.71
N LEU A 34 13.57 -2.63 -5.46
CA LEU A 34 13.66 -3.62 -4.39
C LEU A 34 14.31 -4.91 -4.86
N THR A 35 15.06 -5.54 -3.95
CA THR A 35 15.49 -6.93 -4.14
C THR A 35 14.31 -7.89 -3.98
N PRO A 36 14.42 -9.14 -4.49
CA PRO A 36 13.38 -10.15 -4.27
C PRO A 36 13.11 -10.44 -2.79
N GLU A 37 14.13 -10.35 -1.93
CA GLU A 37 14.00 -10.54 -0.48
C GLU A 37 13.21 -9.40 0.17
N GLN A 38 13.49 -8.16 -0.22
CA GLN A 38 12.74 -6.98 0.24
C GLN A 38 11.29 -7.02 -0.23
N MET A 39 11.05 -7.44 -1.47
CA MET A 39 9.71 -7.64 -2.01
C MET A 39 8.93 -8.70 -1.22
N ALA A 40 9.57 -9.83 -0.91
CA ALA A 40 8.94 -10.90 -0.13
C ALA A 40 8.63 -10.46 1.31
N ALA A 41 9.56 -9.73 1.96
CA ALA A 41 9.34 -9.17 3.29
C ALA A 41 8.19 -8.16 3.29
N TYR A 42 8.11 -7.31 2.27
CA TYR A 42 7.02 -6.33 2.16
C TYR A 42 5.66 -7.00 1.93
N ALA A 43 5.60 -8.01 1.06
CA ALA A 43 4.39 -8.79 0.87
C ALA A 43 3.96 -9.49 2.17
N ALA A 44 4.89 -10.10 2.91
CA ALA A 44 4.58 -10.73 4.20
C ALA A 44 4.09 -9.73 5.25
N TYR A 45 4.65 -8.51 5.27
CA TYR A 45 4.19 -7.43 6.12
C TYR A 45 2.75 -7.03 5.81
N ILE A 46 2.41 -6.80 4.53
CA ILE A 46 1.03 -6.47 4.11
C ILE A 46 0.07 -7.61 4.47
N ASP A 47 0.45 -8.86 4.20
CA ASP A 47 -0.38 -10.04 4.50
C ASP A 47 -0.64 -10.21 6.01
N THR A 48 0.35 -9.86 6.86
CA THR A 48 0.22 -9.95 8.32
C THR A 48 -0.55 -8.77 8.92
N ALA A 49 -0.33 -7.57 8.39
CA ALA A 49 -1.00 -6.37 8.85
C ALA A 49 -2.45 -6.29 8.33
N ASP A 50 -2.75 -7.03 7.25
CA ASP A 50 -4.01 -6.98 6.50
C ASP A 50 -4.35 -5.57 5.98
N GLU A 51 -3.32 -4.76 5.76
CA GLU A 51 -3.42 -3.38 5.29
C GLU A 51 -2.26 -3.00 4.36
N ILE A 52 -2.52 -2.04 3.47
CA ILE A 52 -1.50 -1.33 2.71
C ILE A 52 -1.46 0.13 3.15
N ARG A 53 -0.28 0.58 3.59
CA ARG A 53 -0.04 1.94 4.08
C ARG A 53 0.64 2.84 3.05
N ILE A 54 0.40 4.15 3.16
CA ILE A 54 1.18 5.21 2.51
C ILE A 54 2.34 5.59 3.42
N PHE A 55 3.56 5.17 3.07
CA PHE A 55 4.74 5.40 3.90
C PHE A 55 5.03 6.88 4.17
N GLU A 56 4.66 7.78 3.26
CA GLU A 56 4.82 9.23 3.42
C GLU A 56 3.88 9.85 4.46
N GLU A 57 2.73 9.20 4.71
CA GLU A 57 1.74 9.66 5.69
C GLU A 57 2.03 9.07 7.08
N MET A 58 2.96 8.11 7.18
CA MET A 58 3.39 7.55 8.45
C MET A 58 4.24 8.55 9.24
N THR A 59 3.93 8.69 10.51
CA THR A 59 4.75 9.46 11.45
C THR A 59 6.10 8.77 11.69
N PRO A 60 7.13 9.51 12.15
CA PRO A 60 8.42 8.90 12.50
C PRO A 60 8.31 7.79 13.56
N ALA A 61 7.33 7.88 14.46
CA ALA A 61 7.10 6.85 15.48
C ALA A 61 6.50 5.58 14.87
N GLU A 62 5.57 5.70 13.92
CA GLU A 62 5.02 4.56 13.20
C GLU A 62 6.09 3.89 12.34
N LEU A 63 6.92 4.67 11.62
CA LEU A 63 8.05 4.13 10.85
C LEU A 63 9.06 3.39 11.75
N ALA A 64 9.30 3.88 12.96
CA ALA A 64 10.18 3.23 13.93
C ALA A 64 9.59 1.94 14.54
N SER A 65 8.26 1.77 14.47
CA SER A 65 7.56 0.58 14.96
C SER A 65 7.46 -0.54 13.92
N LEU A 66 7.84 -0.26 12.67
CA LEU A 66 7.85 -1.23 11.59
C LEU A 66 8.80 -2.41 11.87
N PRO A 67 8.50 -3.61 11.35
CA PRO A 67 9.43 -4.73 11.39
C PRO A 67 10.78 -4.34 10.75
N PRO A 68 11.91 -4.87 11.22
CA PRO A 68 13.25 -4.38 10.86
C PRO A 68 13.57 -4.44 9.35
N GLU A 69 12.87 -5.26 8.58
CA GLU A 69 13.01 -5.40 7.13
C GLU A 69 12.29 -4.29 6.33
N ILE A 70 11.26 -3.66 6.90
CA ILE A 70 10.36 -2.74 6.21
C ILE A 70 10.89 -1.30 6.10
N PRO A 71 11.64 -0.73 7.07
CA PRO A 71 12.21 0.61 6.94
C PRO A 71 13.02 0.83 5.66
N ALA A 72 13.74 -0.19 5.17
CA ALA A 72 14.47 -0.11 3.91
C ALA A 72 13.53 0.01 2.69
N VAL A 73 12.39 -0.70 2.72
CA VAL A 73 11.35 -0.62 1.70
C VAL A 73 10.67 0.74 1.75
N ALA A 74 10.26 1.19 2.94
CA ALA A 74 9.65 2.50 3.15
C ALA A 74 10.56 3.62 2.64
N ALA A 75 11.86 3.58 2.97
CA ALA A 75 12.82 4.55 2.49
C ALA A 75 12.96 4.55 0.97
N ALA A 76 12.95 3.38 0.33
CA ALA A 76 13.00 3.26 -1.13
C ALA A 76 11.75 3.85 -1.81
N VAL A 77 10.57 3.59 -1.26
CA VAL A 77 9.29 4.14 -1.76
C VAL A 77 9.22 5.65 -1.57
N ILE A 78 9.63 6.17 -0.40
CA ILE A 78 9.63 7.61 -0.11
C ILE A 78 10.64 8.37 -0.98
N ALA A 79 11.79 7.75 -1.27
CA ALA A 79 12.85 8.39 -2.07
C ALA A 79 12.53 8.48 -3.57
N ASP A 80 11.58 7.68 -4.06
CA ASP A 80 11.20 7.61 -5.46
C ASP A 80 9.77 8.13 -5.64
N LEU A 81 9.65 9.28 -6.31
CA LEU A 81 8.36 9.94 -6.51
C LEU A 81 7.36 9.08 -7.29
N ASP A 82 7.83 8.29 -8.26
CA ASP A 82 6.94 7.43 -9.05
C ASP A 82 6.41 6.28 -8.19
N LEU A 83 7.26 5.68 -7.34
CA LEU A 83 6.83 4.66 -6.37
C LEU A 83 5.84 5.19 -5.34
N SER A 84 6.13 6.36 -4.78
CA SER A 84 5.25 7.05 -3.84
C SER A 84 3.87 7.30 -4.46
N MET A 85 3.84 7.83 -5.70
CA MET A 85 2.60 8.12 -6.40
C MET A 85 1.80 6.85 -6.74
N GLU A 86 2.46 5.76 -7.15
CA GLU A 86 1.78 4.48 -7.39
C GLU A 86 1.26 3.84 -6.09
N ASN A 87 2.02 3.92 -4.99
CA ASN A 87 1.55 3.48 -3.66
C ASN A 87 0.29 4.25 -3.24
N ARG A 88 0.33 5.59 -3.33
CA ARG A 88 -0.83 6.45 -3.03
C ARG A 88 -2.01 6.16 -3.94
N ARG A 89 -1.76 5.90 -5.23
CA ARG A 89 -2.81 5.54 -6.20
C ARG A 89 -3.51 4.25 -5.79
N VAL A 90 -2.78 3.21 -5.44
CA VAL A 90 -3.35 1.93 -5.00
C VAL A 90 -4.23 2.14 -3.77
N VAL A 91 -3.73 2.84 -2.76
CA VAL A 91 -4.48 3.16 -1.53
C VAL A 91 -5.73 3.99 -1.86
N ALA A 92 -5.63 4.98 -2.75
CA ALA A 92 -6.77 5.81 -3.17
C ALA A 92 -7.84 5.00 -3.91
N LEU A 93 -7.46 4.08 -4.80
CA LEU A 93 -8.39 3.22 -5.51
C LEU A 93 -9.15 2.30 -4.55
N LEU A 94 -8.47 1.71 -3.56
CA LEU A 94 -9.08 0.91 -2.51
C LEU A 94 -10.10 1.73 -1.69
N ASN A 95 -9.71 2.93 -1.26
CA ASN A 95 -10.61 3.84 -0.54
C ASN A 95 -11.84 4.22 -1.38
N GLN A 96 -11.69 4.49 -2.68
CA GLN A 96 -12.84 4.80 -3.56
C GLN A 96 -13.84 3.64 -3.68
N ARG A 97 -13.42 2.40 -3.37
CA ARG A 97 -14.28 1.21 -3.34
C ARG A 97 -14.83 0.88 -1.97
N GLY A 98 -14.53 1.68 -0.96
CA GLY A 98 -14.98 1.47 0.42
C GLY A 98 -14.05 0.62 1.27
N GLU A 99 -12.87 0.26 0.76
CA GLU A 99 -11.90 -0.62 1.43
C GLU A 99 -11.02 0.18 2.42
N HIS A 100 -11.66 0.93 3.33
CA HIS A 100 -10.99 1.83 4.27
C HIS A 100 -10.22 1.10 5.37
N GLU A 101 -10.63 -0.12 5.73
CA GLU A 101 -9.91 -0.96 6.71
C GLU A 101 -8.60 -1.47 6.12
N VAL A 102 -8.60 -1.81 4.82
CA VAL A 102 -7.43 -2.27 4.07
C VAL A 102 -6.46 -1.13 3.74
N ALA A 103 -6.98 0.08 3.55
CA ALA A 103 -6.23 1.25 3.10
C ALA A 103 -6.50 2.46 4.03
N PRO A 104 -6.03 2.44 5.28
CA PRO A 104 -6.50 3.35 6.32
C PRO A 104 -6.04 4.81 6.17
N ASP A 105 -4.94 5.08 5.47
CA ASP A 105 -4.29 6.40 5.49
C ASP A 105 -5.10 7.54 4.84
N LEU A 106 -6.04 7.22 3.95
CA LEU A 106 -6.90 8.24 3.32
C LEU A 106 -8.28 8.35 3.98
N GLY A 107 -8.63 7.40 4.85
CA GLY A 107 -9.92 7.31 5.55
C GLY A 107 -11.15 7.24 4.63
N PRO A 108 -12.35 7.01 5.19
CA PRO A 108 -13.57 7.30 4.45
C PRO A 108 -13.57 8.77 4.06
N PRO A 109 -13.92 9.14 2.80
CA PRO A 109 -14.09 10.54 2.44
C PRO A 109 -15.10 11.09 3.42
N SER A 110 -14.67 12.01 4.29
CA SER A 110 -15.47 12.52 5.40
C SER A 110 -16.90 12.80 4.95
N GLY A 111 -17.80 11.86 5.24
CA GLY A 111 -19.21 12.13 5.25
C GLY A 111 -19.40 13.07 6.42
N THR A 112 -19.53 14.36 6.13
CA THR A 112 -20.02 15.36 7.06
C THR A 112 -21.18 14.76 7.84
N PRO A 113 -21.16 14.65 9.18
CA PRO A 113 -22.40 14.75 9.90
C PRO A 113 -22.73 16.24 9.88
N GLU A 114 -23.44 16.69 8.82
CA GLU A 114 -24.38 17.79 9.01
C GLU A 114 -25.32 17.32 10.11
N THR A 115 -25.01 17.73 11.33
CA THR A 115 -25.89 17.51 12.48
C THR A 115 -26.69 18.79 12.61
N GLU A 116 -28.01 18.58 12.53
CA GLU A 116 -29.11 19.54 12.59
C GLU A 116 -29.02 20.57 13.74
#